data_AF-A0A3D5US85-F1
#
_entry.id   AF-A0A3D5US85-F1
#
_cell.length_a   1.000
_cell.length_b   1.000
_cell.length_c   1.000
_cell.angle_alpha   90.00
_cell.angle_beta   90.00
_cell.angle_gamma   90.00
#
_symmetry.space_group_name_H-M   'P 1'
#
loop_
_entity.id
_entity.type
_entity.pdbx_description
1 polymer ?
#
loop_
_entity_poly.entity_id
_entity_poly.type
_entity_poly.pdbx_seq_one_letter_code
_entity_poly.pdbx_strand_id
1 'polypeptide(L)'
;MTARKPLVIVTRKLPEPIEARMGELFDVRLNADDHPFTQAELANALREADVLVPTVTDRIDARLLSQAGENLRLIAQFGTG
;
A
#
# COMPACT_ATOMS: atom_id res chain seq x y z
N MET A 1 -21.06 3.50 15.05
CA MET A 1 -20.32 4.19 13.97
C MET A 1 -20.02 3.14 12.92
N THR A 2 -20.53 3.26 11.70
CA THR A 2 -20.14 2.39 10.59
C THR A 2 -18.64 2.59 10.39
N ALA A 3 -17.85 1.55 10.67
CA ALA A 3 -16.40 1.61 10.49
C ALA A 3 -16.10 1.89 9.01
N ARG A 4 -15.33 2.94 8.72
CA ARG A 4 -14.86 3.22 7.36
C ARG A 4 -13.98 2.05 6.91
N LYS A 5 -14.10 1.63 5.64
CA LYS A 5 -13.17 0.68 5.05
C LYS A 5 -11.75 1.29 5.08
N PRO A 6 -10.73 0.57 5.57
CA PRO A 6 -9.37 1.07 5.55
C PRO A 6 -8.89 1.23 4.10
N LEU A 7 -8.11 2.29 3.87
CA LEU A 7 -7.44 2.58 2.61
C LEU A 7 -6.19 1.70 2.48
N VAL A 8 -6.21 0.81 1.50
CA VAL A 8 -5.11 -0.11 1.18
C VAL A 8 -4.46 0.35 -0.12
N ILE A 9 -3.17 0.67 -0.09
CA ILE A 9 -2.41 1.05 -1.29
C ILE A 9 -1.45 -0.08 -1.66
N VAL A 10 -1.53 -0.56 -2.90
CA VAL A 10 -0.69 -1.63 -3.42
C VAL A 10 0.32 -1.04 -4.41
N THR A 11 1.61 -1.27 -4.19
CA THR A 11 2.69 -0.62 -4.96
C THR A 11 3.01 -1.31 -6.28
N ARG A 12 2.52 -2.53 -6.50
CA ARG A 12 2.73 -3.35 -7.69
C ARG A 12 1.47 -4.15 -8.00
N LYS A 13 1.37 -4.65 -9.23
CA LYS A 13 0.26 -5.52 -9.61
C LYS A 13 0.38 -6.88 -8.91
N LEU A 14 -0.72 -7.32 -8.30
CA LEU A 14 -0.84 -8.61 -7.65
C LEU A 14 -1.62 -9.58 -8.54
N PRO A 15 -1.62 -10.89 -8.23
CA PRO A 15 -2.53 -11.83 -8.87
C PRO A 15 -3.99 -11.35 -8.76
N GLU A 16 -4.71 -11.38 -9.89
CA GLU A 16 -6.09 -10.87 -10.01
C GLU A 16 -7.06 -11.36 -8.90
N PRO A 17 -7.04 -12.64 -8.45
CA PRO A 17 -7.91 -13.07 -7.37
C PRO A 17 -7.67 -12.32 -6.04
N ILE A 18 -6.44 -11.87 -5.80
CA ILE A 18 -6.07 -11.10 -4.62
C ILE A 18 -6.59 -9.67 -4.74
N GLU A 19 -6.36 -9.01 -5.89
CA GLU A 19 -6.84 -7.65 -6.14
C GLU A 19 -8.36 -7.57 -6.05
N ALA A 20 -9.07 -8.55 -6.63
CA ALA A 20 -10.53 -8.65 -6.56
C ALA A 20 -11.02 -8.77 -5.12
N ARG A 21 -10.42 -9.67 -4.31
CA ARG A 21 -10.80 -9.80 -2.89
C ARG A 21 -10.47 -8.57 -2.06
N MET A 22 -9.35 -7.90 -2.33
CA MET A 22 -9.02 -6.64 -1.67
C MET A 22 -10.06 -5.55 -1.98
N GLY A 23 -10.50 -5.42 -3.24
CA GLY A 23 -11.51 -4.44 -3.64
C GLY A 23 -12.90 -4.68 -3.04
N GLU A 24 -13.26 -5.93 -2.75
CA GLU A 24 -14.50 -6.25 -2.03
C GLU A 24 -14.42 -5.82 -0.55
N LEU A 25 -13.28 -6.12 0.11
CA LEU A 25 -13.11 -5.96 1.56
C LEU A 25 -12.71 -4.54 1.97
N PHE A 26 -11.96 -3.82 1.15
CA PHE A 26 -11.28 -2.57 1.50
C PHE A 26 -11.50 -1.46 0.47
N ASP A 27 -11.09 -0.23 0.83
CA ASP A 27 -10.93 0.86 -0.14
C ASP A 27 -9.53 0.71 -0.73
N VAL A 28 -9.42 0.02 -1.88
CA VAL A 28 -8.10 -0.35 -2.45
C VAL A 28 -7.71 0.60 -3.59
N ARG A 29 -6.45 1.03 -3.58
CA ARG A 29 -5.80 1.69 -4.71
C ARG A 29 -4.75 0.76 -5.29
N LEU A 30 -5.00 0.33 -6.53
CA LEU A 30 -4.15 -0.59 -7.26
C LEU A 30 -3.20 0.18 -8.19
N ASN A 31 -1.99 -0.33 -8.33
CA ASN A 31 -1.05 0.08 -9.36
C ASN A 31 -1.33 -0.68 -10.68
N ALA A 32 -2.29 -0.18 -11.46
CA ALA A 32 -2.82 -0.88 -12.63
C ALA A 32 -1.79 -1.05 -13.78
N ASP A 33 -0.85 -0.13 -13.91
CA ASP A 33 0.21 -0.14 -14.93
C ASP A 33 1.51 -0.81 -14.44
N ASP A 34 1.53 -1.30 -13.20
CA ASP A 34 2.64 -2.04 -12.60
C ASP A 34 4.01 -1.33 -12.71
N HIS A 35 4.00 0.01 -12.66
CA HIS A 35 5.26 0.77 -12.65
C HIS A 35 5.91 0.70 -11.26
N PRO A 36 7.24 0.67 -11.14
CA PRO A 36 7.88 0.78 -9.83
C PRO A 36 7.56 2.15 -9.23
N PHE A 37 7.01 2.19 -8.02
CA PHE A 37 6.77 3.47 -7.36
C PHE A 37 8.09 4.20 -7.13
N THR A 38 8.09 5.49 -7.45
CA THR A 38 9.14 6.41 -7.08
C THR A 38 9.14 6.65 -5.57
N GLN A 39 10.25 7.19 -5.05
CA GLN A 39 10.33 7.55 -3.63
C GLN A 39 9.26 8.58 -3.22
N ALA A 40 8.87 9.47 -4.13
CA ALA A 40 7.81 10.44 -3.89
C ALA A 40 6.42 9.77 -3.82
N GLU A 41 6.14 8.83 -4.71
CA GLU A 41 4.89 8.05 -4.70
C GLU A 41 4.79 7.18 -3.46
N LEU A 42 5.88 6.50 -3.06
CA LEU A 42 5.92 5.74 -1.82
C LEU A 42 5.69 6.63 -0.58
N ALA A 43 6.28 7.83 -0.54
CA ALA A 43 6.04 8.76 0.55
C ALA A 43 4.59 9.26 0.59
N ASN A 44 3.99 9.56 -0.56
CA ASN A 44 2.57 9.95 -0.63
C ASN A 44 1.67 8.78 -0.21
N ALA A 45 1.97 7.57 -0.65
CA ALA A 45 1.24 6.36 -0.25
C ALA A 45 1.30 6.14 1.26
N LEU A 46 2.46 6.29 1.89
CA LEU A 46 2.62 6.18 3.35
C LEU A 46 1.87 7.26 4.14
N ARG A 47 1.69 8.47 3.56
CA ARG A 47 0.93 9.54 4.21
C ARG A 47 -0.56 9.30 4.21
N GLU A 48 -1.07 8.68 3.15
CA GLU A 48 -2.51 8.53 2.92
C GLU A 48 -3.05 7.17 3.39
N ALA A 49 -2.29 6.11 3.22
CA ALA A 49 -2.75 4.74 3.45
C ALA A 49 -2.97 4.43 4.93
N ASP A 50 -4.01 3.66 5.22
CA ASP A 50 -4.13 2.93 6.48
C ASP A 50 -3.24 1.67 6.45
N VAL A 51 -3.14 1.04 5.26
CA VAL A 51 -2.30 -0.13 5.00
C VAL A 51 -1.52 0.04 3.69
N LEU A 52 -0.20 -0.10 3.74
CA LEU A 52 0.64 -0.18 2.55
C LEU A 52 0.97 -1.65 2.24
N VAL A 53 0.83 -2.06 0.98
CA VAL A 53 1.22 -3.39 0.48
C VAL A 53 2.39 -3.23 -0.50
N PRO A 54 3.63 -3.11 0.02
CA PRO A 54 4.83 -3.03 -0.80
C PRO A 54 5.30 -4.41 -1.28
N THR A 55 6.24 -4.44 -2.21
CA THR A 55 6.96 -5.64 -2.66
C THR A 55 8.44 -5.57 -2.32
N VAL A 56 9.20 -6.64 -2.60
CA VAL A 56 10.66 -6.70 -2.32
C VAL A 56 11.48 -5.62 -3.04
N THR A 57 10.97 -5.04 -4.13
CA THR A 57 11.65 -3.97 -4.87
C THR A 57 11.46 -2.59 -4.25
N ASP A 58 10.47 -2.43 -3.37
CA ASP A 58 10.16 -1.16 -2.72
C ASP A 58 11.11 -0.92 -1.54
N ARG A 59 11.87 0.17 -1.61
CA ARG A 59 12.79 0.54 -0.54
C ARG A 59 12.07 1.39 0.50
N ILE A 60 11.61 0.73 1.56
CA ILE A 60 11.00 1.39 2.72
C ILE A 60 12.08 1.61 3.79
N ASP A 61 12.69 2.79 3.80
CA ASP A 61 13.72 3.16 4.77
C ASP A 61 13.20 4.11 5.88
N ALA A 62 14.05 4.40 6.86
CA ALA A 62 13.68 5.27 8.00
C ALA A 62 13.24 6.68 7.57
N ARG A 63 13.77 7.21 6.46
CA ARG A 63 13.40 8.53 5.93
C ARG A 63 12.00 8.49 5.30
N LEU A 64 11.63 7.37 4.69
CA LEU A 64 10.31 7.16 4.15
C LEU A 64 9.30 6.96 5.29
N LEU A 65 9.63 6.10 6.26
CA LEU A 65 8.78 5.81 7.42
C LEU A 65 8.54 7.05 8.30
N SER A 66 9.51 7.96 8.42
CA SER A 66 9.32 9.23 9.14
C SER A 66 8.29 10.16 8.49
N GLN A 67 7.88 9.86 7.25
CA GLN A 67 6.84 10.60 6.53
C GLN A 67 5.49 9.88 6.56
N ALA A 68 5.35 8.77 7.28
CA ALA A 68 4.09 8.06 7.42
C ALA A 68 3.00 8.96 8.05
N GLY A 69 1.78 8.82 7.54
CA GLY A 69 0.63 9.52 8.09
C GLY A 69 0.16 8.91 9.40
N GLU A 70 -0.59 9.68 10.19
CA GLU A 70 -1.12 9.24 11.50
C GLU A 70 -2.07 8.03 11.39
N ASN A 71 -2.60 7.79 10.19
CA ASN A 71 -3.52 6.69 9.91
C ASN A 71 -2.81 5.39 9.55
N LEU A 72 -1.51 5.41 9.20
CA LEU A 72 -0.80 4.19 8.81
C LEU A 72 -0.71 3.22 10.00
N ARG A 73 -1.38 2.07 9.88
CA ARG A 73 -1.42 1.03 10.92
C ARG A 73 -0.58 -0.19 10.57
N LEU A 74 -0.38 -0.49 9.29
CA LEU A 74 0.22 -1.74 8.84
C LEU A 74 0.98 -1.56 7.52
N ILE A 75 2.14 -2.20 7.44
CA ILE A 75 2.86 -2.44 6.19
C ILE A 75 2.87 -3.95 5.96
N ALA A 76 2.12 -4.43 4.96
CA ALA A 76 1.97 -5.83 4.64
C ALA A 76 2.76 -6.16 3.37
N GLN A 77 4.05 -6.50 3.54
CA GLN A 77 4.92 -6.77 2.41
C GLN A 77 4.48 -8.04 1.65
N PHE A 78 4.33 -7.92 0.34
CA PHE A 78 4.01 -9.03 -0.56
C PHE A 78 5.30 -9.57 -1.18
N GLY A 79 5.78 -10.69 -0.64
CA GLY A 79 6.95 -11.41 -1.13
C GLY A 79 7.53 -12.34 -0.06
N THR A 80 8.58 -13.05 -0.43
CA THR A 80 9.38 -13.86 0.52
C THR A 80 10.45 -12.98 1.14
N GLY A 81 10.39 -12.82 2.46
CA GLY A 81 11.40 -12.11 3.25
C GLY A 81 12.68 -12.90 3.47
#